data_AF-A0A1V6FEZ2-F1
#
_entry.id   AF-A0A1V6FEZ2-F1
#
_cell.length_a   1.000
_cell.length_b   1.000
_cell.length_c   1.000
_cell.angle_alpha   90.00
_cell.angle_beta   90.00
_cell.angle_gamma   90.00
#
_symmetry.space_group_name_H-M   'P 1'
#
loop_
_entity.id
_entity.type
_entity.pdbx_description
1 polymer ?
#
loop_
_entity_poly.entity_id
_entity_poly.type
_entity_poly.pdbx_seq_one_letter_code
_entity_poly.pdbx_strand_id
1 'polypeptide(L)'
;MSLFAAFAAFDITPAIGMDIPGGFSPRPGTGVSMPLQARAAAFENLGSSLIIIGVDAVSLNFDTANAIKAEISAATGLAPRRIAIVASHTHSGGPANAVLGTDANPAYLAELVAGAAKAGITAWRQVPTTALAGPLTAAGSARMANTTPIPANAIQTCSTQPAPLTPKWPSSRFATRRGTSSA
;
A
#
# COMPACT_ATOMS: atom_id res chain seq x y z
N MET A 1 -1.67 -27.62 6.44
CA MET A 1 -1.37 -26.70 5.34
C MET A 1 -0.88 -25.39 5.93
N SER A 2 0.26 -24.86 5.49
CA SER A 2 0.88 -23.65 6.08
C SER A 2 1.03 -22.55 5.02
N LEU A 3 0.50 -21.36 5.31
CA LEU A 3 0.79 -20.13 4.57
C LEU A 3 1.93 -19.41 5.30
N PHE A 4 3.02 -19.13 4.61
CA PHE A 4 4.10 -18.32 5.13
C PHE A 4 3.89 -16.84 4.81
N ALA A 5 4.22 -15.97 5.75
CA ALA A 5 4.20 -14.53 5.55
C ALA A 5 5.40 -13.83 6.21
N ALA A 6 5.78 -12.70 5.64
CA ALA A 6 6.80 -11.81 6.18
C ALA A 6 6.47 -10.35 5.88
N PHE A 7 6.97 -9.43 6.71
CA PHE A 7 6.62 -8.02 6.68
C PHE A 7 7.86 -7.16 6.76
N ALA A 8 7.87 -6.08 6.00
CA ALA A 8 8.87 -5.03 6.13
C ALA A 8 8.22 -3.67 5.93
N ALA A 9 8.77 -2.65 6.58
CA ALA A 9 8.36 -1.27 6.40
C ALA A 9 9.60 -0.40 6.23
N PHE A 10 9.54 0.56 5.33
CA PHE A 10 10.58 1.55 5.11
C PHE A 10 9.98 2.95 5.11
N ASP A 11 10.76 3.88 5.64
CA ASP A 11 10.42 5.30 5.62
C ASP A 11 10.51 5.85 4.20
N ILE A 12 9.51 6.62 3.81
CA ILE A 12 9.42 7.35 2.53
C ILE A 12 9.01 8.81 2.79
N THR A 13 9.37 9.34 3.96
CA THR A 13 8.99 10.69 4.37
C THR A 13 9.73 11.70 3.49
N PRO A 14 9.02 12.58 2.76
CA PRO A 14 9.67 13.60 1.93
C PRO A 14 10.46 14.58 2.79
N ALA A 15 11.47 15.20 2.20
CA ALA A 15 12.18 16.30 2.85
C ALA A 15 11.24 17.48 3.12
N ILE A 16 11.50 18.20 4.23
CA ILE A 16 10.78 19.44 4.56
C ILE A 16 10.95 20.43 3.41
N GLY A 17 9.86 21.11 3.05
CA GLY A 17 9.79 22.05 1.93
C GLY A 17 9.27 21.46 0.62
N MET A 18 9.19 20.12 0.49
CA MET A 18 8.50 19.50 -0.64
C MET A 18 6.99 19.71 -0.55
N ASP A 19 6.32 19.80 -1.71
CA ASP A 19 4.87 20.03 -1.76
C ASP A 19 4.07 18.81 -1.30
N ILE A 20 2.98 19.07 -0.56
CA ILE A 20 2.03 18.08 -0.10
C ILE A 20 0.79 18.08 -1.03
N PRO A 21 0.61 17.06 -1.88
CA PRO A 21 -0.54 16.98 -2.76
C PRO A 21 -1.82 16.71 -1.97
N GLY A 22 -2.95 17.27 -2.42
CA GLY A 22 -4.25 17.06 -1.78
C GLY A 22 -5.12 18.31 -1.61
N GLY A 23 -4.52 19.51 -1.68
CA GLY A 23 -5.17 20.78 -1.38
C GLY A 23 -5.64 21.60 -2.58
N PHE A 24 -5.51 21.08 -3.82
CA PHE A 24 -5.79 21.82 -5.07
C PHE A 24 -4.91 23.06 -5.28
N SER A 25 -3.83 23.20 -4.51
CA SER A 25 -2.83 24.26 -4.60
C SER A 25 -1.51 23.76 -3.99
N PRO A 26 -0.34 24.24 -4.46
CA PRO A 26 0.93 23.90 -3.86
C PRO A 26 0.96 24.24 -2.37
N ARG A 27 1.36 23.27 -1.56
CA ARG A 27 1.44 23.41 -0.10
C ARG A 27 2.76 22.81 0.38
N PRO A 28 3.80 23.64 0.57
CA PRO A 28 5.07 23.16 1.09
C PRO A 28 4.90 22.53 2.48
N GLY A 29 5.46 21.34 2.68
CA GLY A 29 5.46 20.68 3.97
C GLY A 29 6.36 21.40 4.96
N THR A 30 5.82 21.85 6.09
CA THR A 30 6.56 22.59 7.11
C THR A 30 7.11 21.72 8.24
N GLY A 31 6.82 20.42 8.21
CA GLY A 31 7.24 19.47 9.25
C GLY A 31 6.57 18.10 9.07
N VAL A 32 6.95 17.16 9.93
CA VAL A 32 6.48 15.77 9.88
C VAL A 32 5.71 15.47 11.16
N SER A 33 4.39 15.28 11.05
CA SER A 33 3.56 14.87 12.20
C SER A 33 3.64 13.36 12.44
N MET A 34 3.64 12.56 11.37
CA MET A 34 3.86 11.12 11.40
C MET A 34 4.74 10.73 10.21
N PRO A 35 5.70 9.80 10.39
CA PRO A 35 6.49 9.29 9.28
C PRO A 35 5.59 8.60 8.23
N LEU A 36 5.90 8.81 6.95
CA LEU A 36 5.25 8.11 5.85
C LEU A 36 6.00 6.82 5.56
N GLN A 37 5.26 5.74 5.27
CA GLN A 37 5.87 4.43 5.09
C GLN A 37 5.44 3.74 3.79
N ALA A 38 6.38 2.97 3.23
CA ALA A 38 6.07 1.88 2.33
C ALA A 38 6.12 0.57 3.13
N ARG A 39 4.98 -0.13 3.20
CA ARG A 39 4.79 -1.36 3.97
C ARG A 39 4.55 -2.53 3.03
N ALA A 40 5.40 -3.53 3.08
CA ALA A 40 5.29 -4.74 2.29
C ALA A 40 4.87 -5.94 3.13
N ALA A 41 4.00 -6.76 2.55
CA ALA A 41 3.63 -8.08 3.03
C ALA A 41 3.93 -9.10 1.92
N ALA A 42 4.82 -10.03 2.19
CA ALA A 42 5.17 -11.14 1.31
C ALA A 42 4.47 -12.41 1.80
N PHE A 43 3.98 -13.22 0.87
CA PHE A 43 3.24 -14.44 1.13
C PHE A 43 3.76 -15.58 0.27
N GLU A 44 3.82 -16.78 0.84
CA GLU A 44 4.14 -18.01 0.11
C GLU A 44 3.29 -19.19 0.60
N ASN A 45 2.66 -19.89 -0.34
CA ASN A 45 1.88 -21.10 -0.08
C ASN A 45 1.95 -22.05 -1.29
N LEU A 46 2.54 -23.23 -1.10
CA LEU A 46 2.54 -24.34 -2.06
C LEU A 46 2.81 -23.91 -3.52
N GLY A 47 3.89 -23.15 -3.76
CA GLY A 47 4.29 -22.68 -5.10
C GLY A 47 3.59 -21.40 -5.59
N SER A 48 2.63 -20.88 -4.83
CA SER A 48 2.05 -19.55 -5.03
C SER A 48 2.71 -18.53 -4.13
N SER A 49 3.03 -17.37 -4.70
CA SER A 49 3.75 -16.30 -4.01
C SER A 49 3.17 -14.96 -4.40
N LEU A 50 3.08 -14.04 -3.45
CA LEU A 50 2.51 -12.72 -3.66
C LEU A 50 3.21 -11.70 -2.76
N ILE A 51 3.48 -10.50 -3.29
CA ILE A 51 3.87 -9.33 -2.50
C ILE A 51 2.78 -8.27 -2.66
N ILE A 52 2.32 -7.72 -1.54
CA ILE A 52 1.44 -6.55 -1.50
C ILE A 52 2.19 -5.43 -0.79
N ILE A 53 2.22 -4.25 -1.40
CA ILE A 53 2.88 -3.05 -0.86
C ILE A 53 1.85 -1.95 -0.70
N GLY A 54 1.64 -1.49 0.52
CA GLY A 54 0.93 -0.25 0.83
C GLY A 54 1.91 0.91 0.89
N VAL A 55 1.62 1.99 0.18
CA VAL A 55 2.46 3.19 0.10
C VAL A 55 1.66 4.38 0.60
N ASP A 56 2.21 5.12 1.57
CA ASP A 56 1.61 6.35 2.06
C ASP A 56 1.76 7.50 1.05
N ALA A 57 0.85 7.53 0.08
CA ALA A 57 0.77 8.53 -0.97
C ALA A 57 -0.69 8.80 -1.36
N VAL A 58 -0.96 9.96 -1.96
CA VAL A 58 -2.28 10.29 -2.53
C VAL A 58 -2.61 9.38 -3.70
N SER A 59 -1.66 9.15 -4.59
CA SER A 59 -1.78 8.27 -5.75
C SER A 59 -0.39 7.95 -6.27
N LEU A 60 -0.30 6.92 -7.09
CA LEU A 60 0.91 6.58 -7.84
C LEU A 60 0.50 6.44 -9.30
N ASN A 61 1.33 6.97 -10.21
CA ASN A 61 1.16 6.71 -11.63
C ASN A 61 1.63 5.27 -11.96
N PHE A 62 1.26 4.81 -13.16
CA PHE A 62 1.61 3.46 -13.60
C PHE A 62 3.12 3.25 -13.74
N ASP A 63 3.86 4.28 -14.17
CA ASP A 63 5.30 4.19 -14.39
C ASP A 63 6.07 3.98 -13.08
N THR A 64 5.74 4.74 -12.03
CA THR A 64 6.31 4.57 -10.69
C THR A 64 5.97 3.20 -10.13
N ALA A 65 4.72 2.74 -10.28
CA ALA A 65 4.33 1.40 -9.85
C ALA A 65 5.09 0.31 -10.62
N ASN A 66 5.29 0.47 -11.93
CA ASN A 66 6.04 -0.47 -12.75
C ASN A 66 7.53 -0.47 -12.42
N ALA A 67 8.12 0.68 -12.10
CA ALA A 67 9.51 0.80 -11.65
C ALA A 67 9.74 0.01 -10.35
N ILE A 68 8.88 0.18 -9.35
CA ILE A 68 8.93 -0.59 -8.09
C ILE A 68 8.82 -2.10 -8.37
N LYS A 69 7.87 -2.50 -9.22
CA LYS A 69 7.71 -3.92 -9.60
C LYS A 69 8.95 -4.46 -10.30
N ALA A 70 9.56 -3.68 -11.19
CA ALA A 70 10.75 -4.09 -11.93
C ALA A 70 11.93 -4.32 -11.00
N GLU A 71 12.19 -3.41 -10.06
CA GLU A 71 13.27 -3.55 -9.07
C GLU A 71 13.08 -4.79 -8.18
N ILE A 72 11.86 -5.00 -7.68
CA ILE A 72 11.55 -6.18 -6.87
C ILE A 72 11.71 -7.44 -7.71
N SER A 73 11.18 -7.46 -8.93
CA SER A 73 11.26 -8.64 -9.81
C SER A 73 12.71 -9.00 -10.13
N ALA A 74 13.55 -8.00 -10.43
CA ALA A 74 14.98 -8.20 -10.69
C ALA A 74 15.72 -8.77 -9.47
N ALA A 75 15.39 -8.32 -8.26
CA ALA A 75 16.06 -8.74 -7.03
C ALA A 75 15.53 -10.06 -6.43
N THR A 76 14.32 -10.49 -6.80
CA THR A 76 13.62 -11.63 -6.17
C THR A 76 13.28 -12.76 -7.13
N GLY A 77 13.26 -12.52 -8.43
CA GLY A 77 12.78 -13.46 -9.45
C GLY A 77 11.25 -13.59 -9.53
N LEU A 78 10.49 -12.86 -8.71
CA LEU A 78 9.03 -12.86 -8.80
C LEU A 78 8.55 -12.16 -10.08
N ALA A 79 7.52 -12.73 -10.72
CA ALA A 79 6.88 -12.06 -11.84
C ALA A 79 6.16 -10.78 -11.39
N PRO A 80 6.18 -9.68 -12.17
CA PRO A 80 5.50 -8.43 -11.82
C PRO A 80 4.01 -8.56 -11.50
N ARG A 81 3.32 -9.57 -12.09
CA ARG A 81 1.89 -9.85 -11.81
C ARG A 81 1.64 -10.41 -10.41
N ARG A 82 2.68 -10.89 -9.72
CA ARG A 82 2.65 -11.34 -8.32
C ARG A 82 3.01 -10.20 -7.34
N ILE A 83 3.04 -8.95 -7.81
CA ILE A 83 3.36 -7.78 -7.00
C ILE A 83 2.23 -6.76 -7.16
N ALA A 84 1.55 -6.45 -6.06
CA ALA A 84 0.52 -5.42 -5.99
C ALA A 84 1.04 -4.22 -5.21
N ILE A 85 0.77 -3.02 -5.71
CA ILE A 85 1.16 -1.74 -5.08
C ILE A 85 -0.12 -0.92 -4.94
N VAL A 86 -0.34 -0.39 -3.73
CA VAL A 86 -1.56 0.32 -3.36
C VAL A 86 -1.18 1.60 -2.65
N ALA A 87 -1.67 2.74 -3.13
CA ALA A 87 -1.56 4.01 -2.42
C ALA A 87 -2.65 4.10 -1.33
N SER A 88 -2.33 4.61 -0.15
CA SER A 88 -3.30 4.79 0.95
C SER A 88 -4.29 5.93 0.70
N HIS A 89 -4.07 6.73 -0.35
CA HIS A 89 -4.85 7.91 -0.68
C HIS A 89 -4.79 9.00 0.39
N THR A 90 -3.62 9.17 1.02
CA THR A 90 -3.39 10.24 2.00
C THR A 90 -3.14 11.59 1.33
N HIS A 91 -3.87 12.62 1.76
CA HIS A 91 -3.69 14.03 1.32
C HIS A 91 -2.63 14.78 2.16
N SER A 92 -1.85 14.04 2.94
CA SER A 92 -0.74 14.53 3.75
C SER A 92 0.56 13.79 3.41
N GLY A 93 0.64 13.22 2.20
CA GLY A 93 1.80 12.49 1.70
C GLY A 93 2.82 13.39 0.99
N GLY A 94 3.86 12.78 0.42
CA GLY A 94 4.79 13.50 -0.46
C GLY A 94 4.29 13.64 -1.91
N PRO A 95 4.98 14.41 -2.76
CA PRO A 95 4.61 14.70 -4.15
C PRO A 95 4.89 13.51 -5.10
N ALA A 96 4.20 12.39 -4.84
CA ALA A 96 4.37 11.11 -5.54
C ALA A 96 3.69 11.03 -6.92
N ASN A 97 2.90 12.04 -7.28
CA ASN A 97 2.22 12.12 -8.56
C ASN A 97 1.82 13.58 -8.85
N ALA A 98 1.64 13.91 -10.12
CA ALA A 98 1.19 15.23 -10.58
C ALA A 98 -0.34 15.30 -10.49
N VAL A 99 -0.87 15.63 -9.32
CA VAL A 99 -2.31 15.62 -9.02
C VAL A 99 -2.70 16.73 -8.05
N LEU A 100 -3.96 17.15 -8.10
CA LEU A 100 -4.56 18.06 -7.12
C LEU A 100 -3.76 19.36 -6.93
N GLY A 101 -3.31 19.96 -8.04
CA GLY A 101 -2.59 21.24 -8.03
C GLY A 101 -1.15 21.16 -7.54
N THR A 102 -0.57 19.96 -7.50
CA THR A 102 0.84 19.74 -7.12
C THR A 102 1.52 18.89 -8.19
N ASP A 103 2.71 19.31 -8.61
CA ASP A 103 3.52 18.56 -9.55
C ASP A 103 4.20 17.35 -8.87
N ALA A 104 4.47 16.31 -9.64
CA ALA A 104 5.31 15.22 -9.18
C ALA A 104 6.74 15.74 -8.98
N ASN A 105 7.41 15.33 -7.91
CA ASN A 105 8.83 15.64 -7.70
C ASN A 105 9.70 14.43 -8.09
N PRO A 106 10.56 14.54 -9.13
CA PRO A 106 11.38 13.42 -9.58
C PRO A 106 12.36 12.89 -8.53
N ALA A 107 12.92 13.75 -7.68
CA ALA A 107 13.83 13.34 -6.62
C ALA A 107 13.09 12.51 -5.57
N TYR A 108 11.90 12.97 -5.16
CA TYR A 108 11.06 12.21 -4.24
C TYR A 108 10.57 10.89 -4.86
N LEU A 109 10.24 10.86 -6.15
CA LEU A 109 9.86 9.64 -6.84
C LEU A 109 10.99 8.59 -6.79
N ALA A 110 12.24 8.99 -7.00
CA ALA A 110 13.38 8.07 -6.90
C ALA A 110 13.51 7.48 -5.49
N GLU A 111 13.39 8.30 -4.45
CA GLU A 111 13.42 7.87 -3.04
C GLU A 111 12.25 6.93 -2.71
N LEU A 112 11.05 7.28 -3.17
CA LEU A 112 9.83 6.48 -2.96
C LEU A 112 9.94 5.12 -3.65
N VAL A 113 10.43 5.08 -4.89
CA VAL A 113 10.64 3.82 -5.63
C VAL A 113 11.63 2.93 -4.89
N ALA A 114 12.79 3.48 -4.53
CA ALA A 114 13.82 2.74 -3.81
C ALA A 114 13.33 2.23 -2.44
N GLY A 115 12.62 3.07 -1.68
CA GLY A 115 12.05 2.71 -0.39
C GLY A 115 11.00 1.60 -0.48
N ALA A 116 10.07 1.72 -1.43
CA ALA A 116 9.03 0.72 -1.66
C ALA A 116 9.60 -0.62 -2.18
N ALA A 117 10.56 -0.57 -3.11
CA ALA A 117 11.24 -1.75 -3.60
C ALA A 117 12.01 -2.45 -2.48
N LYS A 118 12.75 -1.68 -1.66
CA LYS A 118 13.48 -2.21 -0.50
C LYS A 118 12.54 -2.88 0.50
N ALA A 119 11.34 -2.33 0.74
CA ALA A 119 10.32 -2.98 1.56
C ALA A 119 9.90 -4.34 0.97
N GLY A 120 9.55 -4.38 -0.31
CA GLY A 120 9.15 -5.61 -1.01
C GLY A 120 10.23 -6.69 -0.96
N ILE A 121 11.47 -6.33 -1.29
CA ILE A 121 12.63 -7.24 -1.30
C ILE A 121 12.93 -7.76 0.11
N THR A 122 12.91 -6.88 1.11
CA THR A 122 13.19 -7.27 2.50
C THR A 122 12.13 -8.23 3.03
N ALA A 123 10.85 -7.93 2.80
CA ALA A 123 9.76 -8.83 3.19
C ALA A 123 9.91 -10.20 2.49
N TRP A 124 10.19 -10.21 1.18
CA TRP A 124 10.35 -11.46 0.43
C TRP A 124 11.49 -12.34 0.96
N ARG A 125 12.65 -11.75 1.25
CA ARG A 125 13.83 -12.48 1.76
C ARG A 125 13.64 -13.05 3.16
N GLN A 126 12.62 -12.61 3.89
CA GLN A 126 12.34 -13.07 5.25
C GLN A 126 11.35 -14.23 5.30
N VAL A 127 10.65 -14.56 4.21
CA VAL A 127 9.85 -15.79 4.11
C VAL A 127 10.82 -16.99 4.28
N PRO A 128 10.63 -17.92 5.26
CA PRO A 128 9.36 -18.39 5.82
C PRO A 128 9.13 -18.05 7.31
N THR A 129 9.36 -16.81 7.76
CA THR A 129 9.34 -16.49 9.22
C THR A 129 8.00 -16.67 9.95
N THR A 130 6.84 -16.73 9.28
CA THR A 130 5.53 -16.72 9.99
C THR A 130 4.49 -17.65 9.35
N ALA A 131 3.90 -18.59 10.10
CA ALA A 131 2.79 -19.44 9.63
C ALA A 131 1.41 -18.87 10.07
N LEU A 132 0.43 -18.81 9.17
CA LEU A 132 -0.92 -18.28 9.47
C LEU A 132 -1.87 -19.33 10.08
N ALA A 133 -2.70 -18.93 11.04
CA ALA A 133 -3.91 -19.67 11.45
C ALA A 133 -5.05 -18.71 11.89
N GLY A 134 -6.24 -18.83 11.28
CA GLY A 134 -7.51 -18.27 11.80
C GLY A 134 -8.25 -17.26 10.88
N PRO A 135 -9.60 -17.26 10.85
CA PRO A 135 -10.41 -16.22 10.18
C PRO A 135 -10.49 -14.93 11.02
N LEU A 136 -10.64 -13.77 10.37
CA LEU A 136 -10.62 -12.45 11.02
C LEU A 136 -11.74 -11.51 10.57
N THR A 137 -12.20 -10.68 11.51
CA THR A 137 -13.17 -9.60 11.29
C THR A 137 -12.68 -8.34 12.02
N ALA A 138 -12.74 -7.17 11.37
CA ALA A 138 -12.52 -5.89 12.01
C ALA A 138 -13.61 -4.88 11.63
N ALA A 139 -13.98 -4.04 12.60
CA ALA A 139 -14.88 -2.92 12.41
C ALA A 139 -14.06 -1.67 12.07
N GLY A 140 -14.47 -0.93 11.04
CA GLY A 140 -13.93 0.39 10.72
C GLY A 140 -15.04 1.37 10.42
N SER A 141 -14.76 2.66 10.53
CA SER A 141 -15.71 3.73 10.24
C SER A 141 -15.45 4.30 8.84
N ALA A 142 -16.51 4.38 8.04
CA ALA A 142 -16.53 5.18 6.82
C ALA A 142 -17.81 6.01 6.86
N ARG A 143 -17.72 7.31 6.57
CA ARG A 143 -18.88 8.17 6.36
C ARG A 143 -18.87 8.60 4.90
N MET A 144 -20.02 8.51 4.24
CA MET A 144 -20.16 8.95 2.85
C MET A 144 -19.95 10.47 2.81
N ALA A 145 -18.89 10.93 2.13
CA ALA A 145 -18.53 12.35 2.07
C ALA A 145 -19.45 13.18 1.16
N ASN A 146 -20.22 12.51 0.28
CA ASN A 146 -21.16 13.12 -0.64
C ASN A 146 -22.56 12.55 -0.40
N THR A 147 -23.49 13.37 0.10
CA THR A 147 -24.90 13.00 0.33
C THR A 147 -25.81 13.44 -0.81
N THR A 148 -25.26 14.08 -1.84
CA THR A 148 -26.04 14.50 -3.02
C THR A 148 -26.46 13.27 -3.81
N PRO A 149 -27.76 13.10 -4.15
CA PRO A 149 -28.22 11.96 -4.93
C PRO A 149 -27.52 11.90 -6.29
N ILE A 150 -26.94 10.75 -6.62
CA ILE A 150 -26.46 10.49 -7.98
C ILE A 150 -27.71 10.49 -8.89
N PRO A 151 -27.75 11.31 -9.97
CA PRO A 151 -28.89 11.31 -10.86
C PRO A 151 -29.04 9.92 -11.50
N ALA A 152 -30.28 9.43 -11.57
CA ALA A 152 -30.60 8.04 -11.95
C ALA A 152 -30.04 7.60 -13.32
N ASN A 153 -29.69 8.55 -14.18
CA ASN A 153 -29.11 8.32 -15.50
C ASN A 153 -27.59 8.10 -15.51
N ALA A 154 -26.89 8.29 -14.38
CA ALA A 154 -25.44 8.11 -14.26
C ALA A 154 -25.05 6.70 -13.75
N ILE A 155 -26.04 5.82 -13.50
CA ILE A 155 -25.78 4.44 -13.06
C ILE A 155 -25.56 3.57 -14.30
N GLN A 156 -24.31 3.24 -14.59
CA GLN A 156 -23.99 2.14 -15.50
C GLN A 156 -24.30 0.83 -14.76
N THR A 157 -25.51 0.30 -14.93
CA THR A 157 -26.00 -0.88 -14.21
C THR A 157 -25.22 -2.14 -14.61
N CYS A 158 -24.30 -2.57 -13.76
CA CYS A 158 -24.03 -4.00 -13.58
C CYS A 158 -25.13 -4.55 -12.66
N SER A 159 -25.73 -5.69 -13.01
CA SER A 159 -27.08 -6.12 -12.57
C SER A 159 -27.21 -6.59 -11.11
N THR A 160 -26.52 -5.98 -10.16
CA THR A 160 -26.73 -6.22 -8.72
C THR A 160 -26.98 -4.90 -8.01
N GLN A 161 -28.15 -4.76 -7.39
CA GLN A 161 -28.50 -3.61 -6.57
C GLN A 161 -27.40 -3.35 -5.51
N PRO A 162 -27.07 -2.09 -5.21
CA PRO A 162 -26.14 -1.80 -4.12
C PRO A 162 -26.79 -2.15 -2.79
N ALA A 163 -26.27 -3.18 -2.13
CA ALA A 163 -26.51 -3.38 -0.70
C ALA A 163 -26.04 -2.12 0.05
N PRO A 164 -26.72 -1.72 1.16
CA PRO A 164 -26.25 -0.60 1.98
C PRO A 164 -24.79 -0.81 2.37
N LEU A 165 -23.96 0.23 2.25
CA LEU A 165 -22.54 0.19 2.60
C LEU A 165 -22.38 -0.15 4.09
N THR A 166 -22.30 -1.44 4.41
CA THR A 166 -21.74 -1.88 5.69
C THR A 166 -20.23 -1.70 5.58
N PRO A 167 -19.58 -0.87 6.41
CA PRO A 167 -18.14 -0.69 6.36
C PRO A 167 -17.47 -1.94 6.94
N LYS A 168 -17.31 -2.97 6.10
CA LYS A 168 -16.53 -4.16 6.41
C LYS A 168 -15.11 -3.90 5.94
N TRP A 169 -14.20 -3.68 6.89
CA TRP A 169 -12.77 -3.54 6.59
C TRP A 169 -12.07 -4.88 6.82
N PRO A 170 -11.53 -5.53 5.77
CA PRO A 170 -10.74 -6.73 5.96
C PRO A 170 -9.41 -6.36 6.64
N SER A 171 -9.05 -7.05 7.72
CA SER A 171 -7.74 -6.97 8.34
C SER A 171 -7.17 -8.38 8.52
N SER A 172 -5.87 -8.52 8.43
CA SER A 172 -5.16 -9.80 8.61
C SER A 172 -4.23 -9.68 9.80
N ARG A 173 -4.25 -10.65 10.73
CA ARG A 173 -3.26 -10.74 11.82
C ARG A 173 -2.29 -11.88 11.52
N PHE A 174 -1.01 -11.64 11.81
CA PHE A 174 0.07 -12.59 11.63
C PHE A 174 0.68 -12.91 12.99
N ALA A 175 0.82 -14.20 13.31
CA ALA A 175 1.39 -14.66 14.56
C ALA A 175 2.71 -15.40 14.29
N THR A 176 3.84 -14.85 14.75
CA THR A 176 5.14 -15.52 14.66
C THR A 176 5.16 -16.73 15.58
N ARG A 177 5.47 -17.91 15.03
CA ARG A 177 5.70 -19.10 15.83
C ARG A 177 7.11 -18.99 16.42
N ARG A 178 7.23 -18.43 17.62
CA ARG A 178 8.48 -18.58 18.40
C ARG A 178 8.65 -20.06 18.70
N GLY A 179 9.61 -20.71 18.04
CA GLY A 179 10.00 -22.07 18.39
C GLY A 179 10.53 -22.05 19.82
N THR A 180 9.85 -22.74 20.74
CA THR A 180 10.46 -23.16 21.99
C THR A 180 11.45 -24.26 21.63
N SER A 181 12.74 -23.94 21.56
CA SER A 181 13.77 -24.97 21.71
C SER A 181 13.80 -25.35 23.19
N SER A 182 13.16 -26.46 23.52
CA SER A 182 13.42 -27.16 24.79
C SER A 182 14.77 -27.86 24.67
N ALA A 183 15.70 -27.47 25.55
CA ALA A 183 16.88 -28.24 25.90
C ALA A 183 16.50 -29.49 26.70
#